data_AF-A0A3L6PQA8-F1
#
_entry.id   AF-A0A3L6PQA8-F1
#
_cell.length_a   1.000
_cell.length_b   1.000
_cell.length_c   1.000
_cell.angle_alpha   90.00
_cell.angle_beta   90.00
_cell.angle_gamma   90.00
#
_symmetry.space_group_name_H-M   'P 1'
#
loop_
_entity.id
_entity.type
_entity.pdbx_description
1 polymer ?
#
loop_
_entity_poly.entity_id
_entity_poly.type
_entity_poly.pdbx_seq_one_letter_code
_entity_poly.pdbx_strand_id
1 'polypeptide(L)'
;MDLPVVWLSSSLEFLFLSHMYNLTTLCNSTHVGAAGHNTSPQVFPKLKRMELNDLPELATWAENSAGESRRMVMFPQLEELIIWRCHKLASLPESPVLKRLDCRGDSANGAVPMSMPLGSWPSLVHLKIELLADVWIPLEDQQGCRKSQRPLGTLRSLELMNDDGFISVFNWSKLRHGLQNCLAFLEELSISSWSYIVCWPVEEFRCLPRLRSLRISDCRKLEGKGSSKEILQLPQLERLRIICCDSLLEIPKLPTSLEEMNIFWCPRLVALPSNLGNLPKLRKISVSSCRGLQALPDGMDRLTSLEVLVLSKCPGIKEFPQGLLQRLPVLKSIGIDGCPDLQRHCREGGQYFGLVSSIPEKNIPTAELETKNPETRNFIKTCLHFAKL
;
A
#
# COMPACT_ATOMS: atom_id res chain seq x y z
N MET A 1 -5.11 36.28 -3.64
CA MET A 1 -3.80 36.74 -3.14
C MET A 1 -2.79 35.97 -3.95
N ASP A 2 -2.05 36.68 -4.80
CA ASP A 2 -1.05 36.04 -5.65
C ASP A 2 0.19 35.76 -4.81
N LEU A 3 0.90 34.68 -5.14
CA LEU A 3 2.22 34.46 -4.58
C LEU A 3 3.13 35.66 -4.97
N PRO A 4 4.01 36.13 -4.06
CA PRO A 4 5.12 36.99 -4.48
C PRO A 4 5.94 36.29 -5.57
N VAL A 5 6.79 37.04 -6.31
CA VAL A 5 7.62 36.54 -7.43
C VAL A 5 8.75 35.60 -6.94
N VAL A 6 8.39 34.53 -6.24
CA VAL A 6 9.28 33.50 -5.71
C VAL A 6 9.56 32.41 -6.74
N TRP A 7 8.77 32.35 -7.81
CA TRP A 7 8.89 31.36 -8.89
C TRP A 7 10.12 31.53 -9.78
N LEU A 8 10.75 32.72 -9.75
CA LEU A 8 12.05 32.99 -10.38
C LEU A 8 13.23 32.78 -9.41
N SER A 9 12.96 32.41 -8.16
CA SER A 9 14.02 32.26 -7.15
C SER A 9 15.00 31.16 -7.55
N SER A 10 16.27 31.54 -7.74
CA SER A 10 17.38 30.64 -8.01
C SER A 10 17.90 29.91 -6.77
N SER A 11 17.26 30.09 -5.61
CA SER A 11 17.69 29.55 -4.32
C SER A 11 16.61 28.77 -3.59
N LEU A 12 15.36 28.80 -4.08
CA LEU A 12 14.25 28.12 -3.42
C LEU A 12 14.29 26.61 -3.72
N GLU A 13 14.64 25.82 -2.72
CA GLU A 13 14.69 24.35 -2.83
C GLU A 13 13.46 23.65 -2.26
N PHE A 14 12.73 24.32 -1.36
CA PHE A 14 11.53 23.80 -0.70
C PHE A 14 10.40 24.82 -0.76
N LEU A 15 9.21 24.38 -1.18
CA LEU A 15 8.00 25.19 -1.20
C LEU A 15 6.89 24.44 -0.46
N PHE A 16 6.35 25.06 0.59
CA PHE A 16 5.19 24.56 1.32
C PHE A 16 4.12 25.63 1.33
N LEU A 17 2.93 25.29 0.83
CA LEU A 17 1.77 26.15 0.81
C LEU A 17 0.61 25.42 1.49
N SER A 18 -0.06 26.10 2.43
CA SER A 18 -1.15 25.51 3.18
C SER A 18 -2.28 26.51 3.39
N HIS A 19 -3.53 26.06 3.25
CA HIS A 19 -4.74 26.85 3.58
C HIS A 19 -4.84 28.19 2.82
N MET A 20 -4.31 28.26 1.60
CA MET A 20 -4.44 29.44 0.73
C MET A 20 -5.68 29.32 -0.16
N TYR A 21 -6.86 29.54 0.42
CA TYR A 21 -8.15 29.26 -0.21
C TYR A 21 -8.45 30.05 -1.48
N ASN A 22 -7.81 31.20 -1.70
CA ASN A 22 -8.04 32.07 -2.86
C ASN A 22 -6.90 31.98 -3.90
N LEU A 23 -5.98 31.03 -3.77
CA LEU A 23 -4.86 30.87 -4.69
C LEU A 23 -5.30 30.04 -5.90
N THR A 24 -5.38 30.67 -7.08
CA THR A 24 -5.84 30.02 -8.32
C THR A 24 -4.69 29.50 -9.18
N THR A 25 -3.55 30.19 -9.16
CA THR A 25 -2.34 29.86 -9.92
C THR A 25 -1.09 30.03 -9.06
N LEU A 26 -0.03 29.25 -9.35
CA LEU A 26 1.26 29.40 -8.66
C LEU A 26 2.14 30.49 -9.26
N CYS A 27 1.97 30.77 -10.56
CA CYS A 27 2.81 31.71 -11.30
C CYS A 27 1.99 32.49 -12.33
N ASN A 28 2.30 33.78 -12.46
CA ASN A 28 1.74 34.63 -13.50
C ASN A 28 2.70 34.62 -14.72
N SER A 29 2.21 34.23 -15.90
CA SER A 29 3.03 34.03 -17.11
C SER A 29 3.51 35.33 -17.77
N THR A 30 3.11 36.49 -17.25
CA THR A 30 3.42 37.82 -17.78
C THR A 30 4.92 38.18 -17.86
N HIS A 31 5.82 37.35 -17.32
CA HIS A 31 7.28 37.56 -17.40
C HIS A 31 8.10 36.35 -17.86
N VAL A 32 7.49 35.25 -18.30
CA VAL A 32 8.25 34.15 -18.91
C VAL A 32 8.59 34.58 -20.34
N GLY A 33 9.78 35.14 -20.52
CA GLY A 33 10.25 35.65 -21.80
C GLY A 33 10.05 34.64 -22.93
N ALA A 34 9.65 35.15 -24.09
CA ALA A 34 9.43 34.40 -25.32
C ALA A 34 10.71 33.66 -25.77
N ALA A 35 11.00 32.52 -25.13
CA ALA A 35 11.92 31.54 -25.64
C ALA A 35 11.14 30.69 -26.65
N GLY A 36 11.72 30.57 -27.84
CA GLY A 36 11.06 30.10 -29.06
C GLY A 36 10.20 28.84 -28.93
N HIS A 37 9.20 28.77 -29.80
CA HIS A 37 8.29 27.65 -30.03
C HIS A 37 8.97 26.29 -29.84
N ASN A 38 8.72 25.63 -28.68
CA ASN A 38 8.72 24.17 -28.43
C ASN A 38 9.17 23.74 -27.02
N THR A 39 9.57 24.65 -26.11
CA THR A 39 9.98 24.26 -24.73
C THR A 39 8.99 24.70 -23.66
N SER A 40 8.56 23.76 -22.81
CA SER A 40 7.72 23.99 -21.63
C SER A 40 8.32 25.08 -20.72
N PRO A 41 7.52 26.04 -20.21
CA PRO A 41 8.02 27.12 -19.36
C PRO A 41 8.62 26.54 -18.08
N GLN A 42 9.90 26.86 -17.82
CA GLN A 42 10.63 26.43 -16.62
C GLN A 42 10.33 27.36 -15.46
N VAL A 43 9.87 26.78 -14.36
CA VAL A 43 9.48 27.51 -13.16
C VAL A 43 10.17 26.87 -11.96
N PHE A 44 10.65 27.68 -11.02
CA PHE A 44 11.40 27.23 -9.84
C PHE A 44 12.60 26.31 -10.19
N PRO A 45 13.68 26.87 -10.77
CA PRO A 45 14.75 26.08 -11.38
C PRO A 45 15.54 25.19 -10.40
N LYS A 46 15.47 25.46 -9.08
CA LYS A 46 16.15 24.67 -8.04
C LYS A 46 15.21 23.98 -7.04
N LEU A 47 13.90 24.03 -7.28
CA LEU A 47 12.95 23.45 -6.35
C LEU A 47 13.04 21.93 -6.37
N LYS A 48 13.35 21.34 -5.22
CA LYS A 48 13.50 19.90 -5.01
C LYS A 48 12.28 19.26 -4.39
N ARG A 49 11.59 19.98 -3.52
CA ARG A 49 10.39 19.47 -2.84
C ARG A 49 9.29 20.52 -2.81
N MET A 50 8.09 20.09 -3.20
CA MET A 50 6.90 20.91 -3.17
C MET A 50 5.78 20.20 -2.41
N GLU A 51 5.15 20.95 -1.51
CA GLU A 51 4.02 20.51 -0.73
C GLU A 51 2.88 21.52 -0.86
N LEU A 52 1.75 21.04 -1.36
CA LEU A 52 0.53 21.82 -1.55
C LEU A 52 -0.56 21.20 -0.67
N ASN A 53 -1.04 21.94 0.32
CA ASN A 53 -2.04 21.47 1.26
C ASN A 53 -3.25 22.40 1.30
N ASP A 54 -4.44 21.85 1.11
CA ASP A 54 -5.71 22.55 1.27
C ASP A 54 -5.75 23.86 0.45
N LEU A 55 -5.54 23.70 -0.85
CA LEU A 55 -5.60 24.77 -1.87
C LEU A 55 -6.78 24.50 -2.81
N PRO A 56 -8.02 24.75 -2.36
CA PRO A 56 -9.22 24.36 -3.11
C PRO A 56 -9.37 25.04 -4.46
N GLU A 57 -8.95 26.31 -4.57
CA GLU A 57 -9.11 27.10 -5.79
C GLU A 57 -7.97 26.92 -6.79
N LEU A 58 -6.91 26.18 -6.44
CA LEU A 58 -5.75 25.99 -7.30
C LEU A 58 -6.12 25.13 -8.50
N ALA A 59 -6.17 25.75 -9.69
CA ALA A 59 -6.60 25.11 -10.92
C ALA A 59 -5.45 24.86 -11.90
N THR A 60 -4.50 25.78 -11.99
CA THR A 60 -3.37 25.68 -12.94
C THR A 60 -2.04 26.06 -12.29
N TRP A 61 -0.95 25.53 -12.84
CA TRP A 61 0.41 25.85 -12.39
C TRP A 61 0.83 27.25 -12.85
N ALA A 62 0.41 27.66 -14.04
CA ALA A 62 0.65 28.99 -14.60
C ALA A 62 -0.60 29.54 -15.30
N GLU A 63 -0.73 30.86 -15.38
CA GLU A 63 -1.75 31.51 -16.22
C GLU A 63 -1.45 31.27 -17.70
N ASN A 64 -2.40 30.71 -18.46
CA ASN A 64 -2.26 30.60 -19.91
C ASN A 64 -2.79 31.87 -20.58
N SER A 65 -2.05 32.42 -21.54
CA SER A 65 -2.56 33.44 -22.45
C SER A 65 -3.74 32.85 -23.24
N ALA A 66 -4.83 33.60 -23.43
CA ALA A 66 -6.01 33.12 -24.15
C ALA A 66 -5.65 32.62 -25.55
N GLY A 67 -5.80 31.31 -25.80
CA GLY A 67 -5.63 30.69 -27.12
C GLY A 67 -4.50 29.65 -27.25
N GLU A 68 -3.65 29.43 -26.24
CA GLU A 68 -2.61 28.39 -26.30
C GLU A 68 -3.10 27.04 -25.75
N SER A 69 -2.85 25.96 -26.51
CA SER A 69 -2.99 24.57 -26.03
C SER A 69 -2.24 24.40 -24.71
N ARG A 70 -2.90 23.82 -23.70
CA ARG A 70 -2.41 23.60 -22.32
C ARG A 70 -0.92 23.23 -22.30
N ARG A 71 -0.01 24.22 -22.19
CA ARG A 71 1.42 23.97 -22.01
C ARG A 71 1.62 23.48 -20.59
N MET A 72 2.16 22.27 -20.45
CA MET A 72 2.50 21.70 -19.15
C MET A 72 3.67 22.49 -18.55
N VAL A 73 3.59 22.87 -17.28
CA VAL A 73 4.69 23.53 -16.57
C VAL A 73 5.74 22.47 -16.21
N MET A 74 7.01 22.82 -16.37
CA MET A 74 8.12 21.92 -16.07
C MET A 74 8.91 22.41 -14.86
N PHE A 75 9.08 21.51 -13.88
CA PHE A 75 9.95 21.70 -12.72
C PHE A 75 11.19 20.84 -12.89
N PRO A 76 12.35 21.41 -13.29
CA PRO A 76 13.50 20.63 -13.74
C PRO A 76 14.20 19.82 -12.64
N GLN A 77 14.07 20.25 -11.37
CA GLN A 77 14.76 19.65 -10.22
C GLN A 77 13.81 19.05 -9.17
N LEU A 78 12.50 18.98 -9.44
CA LEU A 78 11.51 18.56 -8.44
C LEU A 78 11.57 17.05 -8.20
N GLU A 79 12.10 16.64 -7.05
CA GLU A 79 12.26 15.24 -6.64
C GLU A 79 11.05 14.70 -5.86
N GLU A 80 10.35 15.56 -5.11
CA GLU A 80 9.21 15.19 -4.27
C GLU A 80 8.05 16.17 -4.45
N LEU A 81 6.88 15.65 -4.82
CA LEU A 81 5.64 16.42 -4.94
C LEU A 81 4.55 15.78 -4.07
N ILE A 82 4.05 16.55 -3.10
CA ILE A 82 2.96 16.17 -2.23
C ILE A 82 1.81 17.15 -2.44
N ILE A 83 0.65 16.63 -2.81
CA ILE A 83 -0.56 17.39 -3.04
C ILE A 83 -1.64 16.81 -2.13
N TRP A 84 -2.21 17.64 -1.28
CA TRP A 84 -3.30 17.29 -0.39
C TRP A 84 -4.43 18.30 -0.56
N ARG A 85 -5.65 17.81 -0.83
CA ARG A 85 -6.88 18.64 -0.90
C ARG A 85 -6.79 19.80 -1.91
N CYS A 86 -6.30 19.53 -3.11
CA CYS A 86 -6.23 20.50 -4.22
C CYS A 86 -7.16 20.06 -5.38
N HIS A 87 -8.47 20.21 -5.21
CA HIS A 87 -9.47 19.52 -6.03
C HIS A 87 -9.72 20.11 -7.42
N LYS A 88 -9.37 21.39 -7.66
CA LYS A 88 -9.48 22.01 -9.00
C LYS A 88 -8.28 21.76 -9.89
N LEU A 89 -7.22 21.16 -9.35
CA LEU A 89 -5.97 20.96 -10.07
C LEU A 89 -6.15 19.85 -11.13
N ALA A 90 -6.23 20.26 -12.40
CA ALA A 90 -6.61 19.35 -13.49
C ALA A 90 -5.47 18.46 -14.00
N SER A 91 -4.21 18.84 -13.76
CA SER A 91 -3.05 18.12 -14.29
C SER A 91 -1.83 18.30 -13.40
N LEU A 92 -1.02 17.25 -13.30
CA LEU A 92 0.29 17.34 -12.65
C LEU A 92 1.35 17.93 -13.57
N PRO A 93 2.46 18.45 -13.04
CA PRO A 93 3.47 19.07 -13.86
C PRO A 93 4.51 18.05 -14.35
N GLU A 94 5.30 18.45 -15.33
CA GLU A 94 6.42 17.65 -15.80
C GLU A 94 7.62 17.80 -14.84
N SER A 95 8.20 16.68 -14.44
CA SER A 95 9.48 16.68 -13.73
C SER A 95 10.24 15.38 -14.03
N PRO A 96 11.32 15.42 -14.81
CA PRO A 96 12.04 14.21 -15.21
C PRO A 96 12.75 13.53 -14.03
N VAL A 97 13.04 14.26 -12.95
CA VAL A 97 13.76 13.78 -11.76
C VAL A 97 12.83 13.43 -10.59
N LEU A 98 11.51 13.47 -10.78
CA LEU A 98 10.54 13.18 -9.74
C LEU A 98 10.70 11.74 -9.25
N LYS A 99 10.96 11.56 -7.96
CA LYS A 99 11.13 10.25 -7.29
C LYS A 99 9.92 9.86 -6.47
N ARG A 100 9.22 10.84 -5.90
CA ARG A 100 8.06 10.61 -5.02
C ARG A 100 6.91 11.53 -5.39
N LEU A 101 5.75 10.94 -5.60
CA LEU A 101 4.50 11.64 -5.87
C LEU A 101 3.42 11.14 -4.93
N ASP A 102 2.81 12.04 -4.16
CA ASP A 102 1.73 11.76 -3.22
C ASP A 102 0.55 12.67 -3.54
N CYS A 103 -0.54 12.09 -4.03
CA CYS A 103 -1.75 12.82 -4.42
C CYS A 103 -2.92 12.37 -3.55
N ARG A 104 -3.33 13.27 -2.66
CA ARG A 104 -4.40 13.08 -1.68
C ARG A 104 -5.52 14.08 -1.85
N GLY A 105 -6.74 13.64 -1.66
CA GLY A 105 -7.85 14.57 -1.56
C GLY A 105 -9.12 13.92 -1.04
N ASP A 106 -10.11 14.76 -0.81
CA ASP A 106 -11.39 14.33 -0.26
C ASP A 106 -12.28 13.81 -1.38
N SER A 107 -12.99 12.71 -1.12
CA SER A 107 -13.99 12.11 -2.03
C SER A 107 -15.29 12.96 -2.06
N ALA A 108 -15.15 14.26 -2.35
CA ALA A 108 -16.28 15.17 -2.48
C ALA A 108 -16.80 15.16 -3.92
N ASN A 109 -18.12 14.99 -4.06
CA ASN A 109 -18.85 15.00 -5.34
C ASN A 109 -18.46 16.22 -6.18
N GLY A 110 -17.95 15.99 -7.39
CA GLY A 110 -17.63 17.04 -8.38
C GLY A 110 -16.15 17.24 -8.70
N ALA A 111 -15.24 16.43 -8.14
CA ALA A 111 -13.82 16.49 -8.51
C ALA A 111 -13.59 16.05 -9.97
N VAL A 112 -12.84 16.85 -10.71
CA VAL A 112 -12.37 16.49 -12.07
C VAL A 112 -11.24 15.48 -11.92
N PRO A 113 -11.24 14.36 -12.65
CA PRO A 113 -10.11 13.43 -12.62
C PRO A 113 -8.81 14.16 -12.94
N MET A 114 -7.82 14.04 -12.05
CA MET A 114 -6.52 14.64 -12.28
C MET A 114 -5.79 13.86 -13.37
N SER A 115 -5.37 14.53 -14.45
CA SER A 115 -4.59 13.91 -15.50
C SER A 115 -3.17 13.60 -14.99
N MET A 116 -2.78 12.33 -15.01
CA MET A 116 -1.44 11.85 -14.62
C MET A 116 -0.70 11.24 -15.81
N PRO A 117 0.18 12.00 -16.50
CA PRO A 117 0.99 11.46 -17.60
C PRO A 117 2.18 10.68 -17.02
N LEU A 118 2.01 9.38 -16.79
CA LEU A 118 3.05 8.55 -16.18
C LEU A 118 4.36 8.50 -17.00
N GLY A 119 4.28 8.79 -18.31
CA GLY A 119 5.45 8.92 -19.19
C GLY A 119 6.37 10.09 -18.84
N SER A 120 5.89 11.09 -18.10
CA SER A 120 6.64 12.30 -17.75
C SER A 120 7.53 12.14 -16.51
N TRP A 121 7.47 11.00 -15.80
CA TRP A 121 8.23 10.75 -14.57
C TRP A 121 9.07 9.46 -14.65
N PRO A 122 10.12 9.42 -15.49
CA PRO A 122 10.95 8.22 -15.68
C PRO A 122 11.74 7.81 -14.44
N SER A 123 11.93 8.72 -13.47
CA SER A 123 12.65 8.47 -12.21
C SER A 123 11.74 8.13 -11.02
N LEU A 124 10.43 8.00 -11.24
CA LEU A 124 9.45 7.81 -10.15
C LEU A 124 9.64 6.46 -9.46
N VAL A 125 9.90 6.48 -8.15
CA VAL A 125 10.11 5.29 -7.33
C VAL A 125 8.89 4.99 -6.46
N HIS A 126 8.26 6.03 -5.93
CA HIS A 126 7.12 5.95 -5.01
C HIS A 126 5.93 6.74 -5.54
N LEU A 127 4.79 6.08 -5.71
CA LEU A 127 3.54 6.69 -6.13
C LEU A 127 2.45 6.40 -5.10
N LYS A 128 1.77 7.45 -4.63
CA LYS A 128 0.62 7.35 -3.74
C LYS A 128 -0.58 8.09 -4.33
N ILE A 129 -1.70 7.39 -4.47
CA ILE A 129 -2.94 7.90 -5.08
C ILE A 129 -4.11 7.60 -4.14
N GLU A 130 -4.81 8.65 -3.72
CA GLU A 130 -6.05 8.59 -2.91
C GLU A 130 -7.27 9.17 -3.64
N LEU A 131 -7.09 9.66 -4.87
CA LEU A 131 -8.10 10.36 -5.68
C LEU A 131 -8.44 9.58 -6.96
N LEU A 132 -9.58 9.92 -7.58
CA LEU A 132 -9.85 9.59 -8.98
C LEU A 132 -8.87 10.35 -9.87
N ALA A 133 -8.06 9.61 -10.60
CA ALA A 133 -7.09 10.15 -11.54
C ALA A 133 -7.29 9.53 -12.91
N ASP A 134 -7.33 10.38 -13.94
CA ASP A 134 -7.23 9.96 -15.33
C ASP A 134 -5.75 9.72 -15.62
N VAL A 135 -5.30 8.55 -15.22
CA VAL A 135 -3.95 8.09 -15.48
C VAL A 135 -3.89 7.66 -16.94
N TRP A 136 -2.94 8.19 -17.71
CA TRP A 136 -2.71 7.77 -19.09
C TRP A 136 -1.22 7.71 -19.40
N ILE A 137 -0.88 6.79 -20.28
CA ILE A 137 0.44 6.69 -20.86
C ILE A 137 0.28 7.23 -22.28
N PRO A 138 1.09 8.22 -22.71
CA PRO A 138 1.18 8.54 -24.12
C PRO A 138 1.66 7.28 -24.84
N LEU A 139 0.73 6.54 -25.45
CA LEU A 139 1.08 5.49 -26.39
C LEU A 139 1.68 6.21 -27.59
N GLU A 140 2.92 5.87 -27.93
CA GLU A 140 3.62 6.43 -29.08
C GLU A 140 2.71 6.31 -30.32
N ASP A 141 2.30 7.45 -30.89
CA ASP A 141 1.66 7.50 -32.20
C ASP A 141 2.53 6.77 -33.22
N GLN A 142 1.89 6.11 -34.18
CA GLN A 142 2.50 5.29 -35.24
C GLN A 142 3.35 6.09 -36.25
N GLN A 143 4.33 6.86 -35.79
CA GLN A 143 5.29 7.52 -36.67
C GLN A 143 6.67 7.66 -36.00
N GLY A 144 7.42 6.55 -36.00
CA GLY A 144 8.84 6.60 -36.35
C GLY A 144 9.85 7.31 -35.43
N CYS A 145 9.58 7.54 -34.14
CA CYS A 145 10.62 8.03 -33.21
C CYS A 145 10.93 7.01 -32.11
N ARG A 146 11.93 6.16 -32.36
CA ARG A 146 12.56 5.29 -31.34
C ARG A 146 13.22 6.16 -30.25
N LYS A 147 12.52 6.40 -29.14
CA LYS A 147 13.16 6.62 -27.83
C LYS A 147 12.53 5.71 -26.78
N SER A 148 13.11 4.51 -26.70
CA SER A 148 13.08 3.55 -25.61
C SER A 148 12.96 4.17 -24.20
N GLN A 149 11.77 4.59 -23.78
CA GLN A 149 11.47 4.82 -22.37
C GLN A 149 10.30 3.93 -22.00
N ARG A 150 10.63 2.80 -21.36
CA ARG A 150 9.63 1.97 -20.68
C ARG A 150 9.01 2.84 -19.59
N PRO A 151 7.70 3.14 -19.63
CA PRO A 151 7.09 3.98 -18.63
C PRO A 151 7.29 3.33 -17.25
N LEU A 152 7.81 4.10 -16.28
CA LEU A 152 7.92 3.70 -14.87
C LEU A 152 8.81 2.48 -14.53
N GLY A 153 9.85 2.17 -15.31
CA GLY A 153 10.80 1.08 -14.97
C GLY A 153 11.51 1.23 -13.60
N THR A 154 11.45 2.42 -13.01
CA THR A 154 12.00 2.77 -11.69
C THR A 154 10.99 2.65 -10.55
N LEU A 155 9.69 2.47 -10.83
CA LEU A 155 8.66 2.38 -9.81
C LEU A 155 8.86 1.10 -8.99
N ARG A 156 8.86 1.26 -7.66
CA ARG A 156 9.05 0.16 -6.70
C ARG A 156 7.91 0.05 -5.71
N SER A 157 7.25 1.17 -5.39
CA SER A 157 6.22 1.22 -4.36
C SER A 157 5.00 1.99 -4.84
N LEU A 158 3.83 1.39 -4.65
CA LEU A 158 2.53 1.93 -5.03
C LEU A 158 1.58 1.87 -3.83
N GLU A 159 1.04 3.01 -3.42
CA GLU A 159 0.01 3.11 -2.40
C GLU A 159 -1.31 3.58 -3.05
N LEU A 160 -2.34 2.76 -2.95
CA LEU A 160 -3.69 3.05 -3.44
C LEU A 160 -4.62 3.17 -2.25
N MET A 161 -5.25 4.33 -2.12
CA MET A 161 -6.23 4.60 -1.08
C MET A 161 -7.61 4.82 -1.71
N ASN A 162 -8.63 4.35 -1.03
CA ASN A 162 -10.03 4.35 -1.46
C ASN A 162 -10.24 3.53 -2.74
N ASP A 163 -11.51 3.33 -3.15
CA ASP A 163 -11.80 2.62 -4.39
C ASP A 163 -11.33 3.43 -5.62
N ASP A 164 -11.34 4.75 -5.51
CA ASP A 164 -10.98 5.69 -6.56
C ASP A 164 -9.53 5.49 -7.03
N GLY A 165 -8.57 5.34 -6.11
CA GLY A 165 -7.17 5.07 -6.47
C GLY A 165 -6.99 3.71 -7.14
N PHE A 166 -7.75 2.70 -6.71
CA PHE A 166 -7.72 1.37 -7.34
C PHE A 166 -8.33 1.39 -8.75
N ILE A 167 -9.50 2.00 -8.90
CA ILE A 167 -10.17 2.17 -10.19
C ILE A 167 -9.27 2.96 -11.16
N SER A 168 -8.60 4.01 -10.68
CA SER A 168 -7.70 4.84 -11.49
C SER A 168 -6.55 4.04 -12.11
N VAL A 169 -6.04 3.04 -11.40
CA VAL A 169 -4.91 2.20 -11.87
C VAL A 169 -5.37 0.94 -12.59
N PHE A 170 -6.47 0.31 -12.15
CA PHE A 170 -6.85 -1.04 -12.59
C PHE A 170 -8.13 -1.10 -13.44
N ASN A 171 -8.99 -0.07 -13.49
CA ASN A 171 -10.21 -0.04 -14.33
C ASN A 171 -9.91 0.23 -15.83
N TRP A 172 -8.65 0.09 -16.25
CA TRP A 172 -8.18 0.26 -17.63
C TRP A 172 -8.58 -0.93 -18.50
N SER A 173 -9.89 -1.11 -18.70
CA SER A 173 -10.49 -2.13 -19.54
C SER A 173 -10.01 -2.10 -21.02
N LYS A 174 -9.31 -1.03 -21.45
CA LYS A 174 -8.75 -0.90 -22.81
C LYS A 174 -7.24 -1.17 -22.95
N LEU A 175 -6.47 -1.34 -21.86
CA LEU A 175 -5.00 -1.43 -21.94
C LEU A 175 -4.36 -2.48 -21.01
N ARG A 176 -4.94 -3.69 -20.90
CA ARG A 176 -4.31 -4.84 -20.20
C ARG A 176 -2.84 -5.06 -20.59
N HIS A 177 -2.44 -4.73 -21.82
CA HIS A 177 -1.06 -4.90 -22.31
C HIS A 177 -0.07 -3.81 -21.84
N GLY A 178 -0.54 -2.59 -21.56
CA GLY A 178 0.32 -1.49 -21.09
C GLY A 178 0.66 -1.60 -19.60
N LEU A 179 -0.33 -2.02 -18.79
CA LEU A 179 -0.22 -2.10 -17.33
C LEU A 179 0.90 -3.05 -16.86
N GLN A 180 1.04 -4.20 -17.53
CA GLN A 180 2.11 -5.16 -17.23
C GLN A 180 3.49 -4.53 -17.33
N ASN A 181 3.72 -3.65 -18.31
CA ASN A 181 5.03 -3.03 -18.49
C ASN A 181 5.34 -1.97 -17.42
N CYS A 182 4.32 -1.26 -16.93
CA CYS A 182 4.50 -0.21 -15.92
C CYS A 182 4.70 -0.76 -14.52
N LEU A 183 3.96 -1.82 -14.16
CA LEU A 183 4.01 -2.40 -12.83
C LEU A 183 4.94 -3.63 -12.72
N ALA A 184 5.61 -4.01 -13.81
CA ALA A 184 6.55 -5.14 -13.86
C ALA A 184 7.66 -5.10 -12.80
N PHE A 185 8.04 -3.90 -12.36
CA PHE A 185 9.12 -3.67 -11.39
C PHE A 185 8.61 -3.33 -9.99
N LEU A 186 7.29 -3.34 -9.78
CA LEU A 186 6.71 -3.04 -8.48
C LEU A 186 7.07 -4.12 -7.46
N GLU A 187 7.63 -3.71 -6.34
CA GLU A 187 8.05 -4.58 -5.24
C GLU A 187 7.10 -4.47 -4.04
N GLU A 188 6.45 -3.32 -3.87
CA GLU A 188 5.55 -3.04 -2.76
C GLU A 188 4.22 -2.46 -3.24
N LEU A 189 3.12 -3.05 -2.75
CA LEU A 189 1.76 -2.58 -2.99
C LEU A 189 1.04 -2.45 -1.67
N SER A 190 0.59 -1.23 -1.36
CA SER A 190 -0.31 -0.97 -0.24
C SER A 190 -1.66 -0.54 -0.79
N ILE A 191 -2.70 -1.23 -0.35
CA ILE A 191 -4.08 -0.98 -0.67
C ILE A 191 -4.79 -0.59 0.62
N SER A 192 -5.62 0.45 0.57
CA SER A 192 -6.42 0.83 1.74
C SER A 192 -7.80 1.38 1.41
N SER A 193 -8.73 1.23 2.36
CA SER A 193 -10.03 1.90 2.36
C SER A 193 -10.98 1.53 1.21
N TRP A 194 -10.92 0.30 0.70
CA TRP A 194 -11.88 -0.17 -0.30
C TRP A 194 -13.30 -0.29 0.26
N SER A 195 -14.23 0.35 -0.45
CA SER A 195 -15.66 0.44 -0.13
C SER A 195 -16.55 -0.21 -1.19
N TYR A 196 -16.04 -0.67 -2.34
CA TYR A 196 -16.84 -1.38 -3.36
C TYR A 196 -16.32 -2.77 -3.71
N ILE A 197 -15.03 -3.05 -3.49
CA ILE A 197 -14.42 -4.33 -3.88
C ILE A 197 -14.78 -5.42 -2.86
N VAL A 198 -15.54 -6.42 -3.34
CA VAL A 198 -16.03 -7.54 -2.52
C VAL A 198 -15.15 -8.79 -2.64
N CYS A 199 -14.55 -9.01 -3.81
CA CYS A 199 -13.71 -10.16 -4.11
C CYS A 199 -12.23 -9.76 -4.27
N TRP A 200 -11.32 -10.73 -4.13
CA TRP A 200 -9.90 -10.52 -4.39
C TRP A 200 -9.65 -10.22 -5.87
N PRO A 201 -8.89 -9.17 -6.24
CA PRO A 201 -8.56 -8.84 -7.63
C PRO A 201 -7.41 -9.72 -8.16
N VAL A 202 -7.68 -11.02 -8.27
CA VAL A 202 -6.67 -12.03 -8.62
C VAL A 202 -6.13 -11.84 -10.04
N GLU A 203 -6.95 -11.35 -10.97
CA GLU A 203 -6.54 -11.10 -12.36
C GLU A 203 -5.58 -9.91 -12.47
N GLU A 204 -5.83 -8.85 -11.72
CA GLU A 204 -5.03 -7.63 -11.68
C GLU A 204 -3.66 -7.88 -11.08
N PHE A 205 -3.59 -8.73 -10.04
CA PHE A 205 -2.33 -9.11 -9.42
C PHE A 205 -1.39 -9.91 -10.34
N ARG A 206 -1.88 -10.51 -11.43
CA ARG A 206 -1.03 -11.16 -12.44
C ARG A 206 -0.06 -10.21 -13.12
N CYS A 207 -0.33 -8.91 -13.08
CA CYS A 207 0.53 -7.87 -13.66
C CYS A 207 1.71 -7.49 -12.75
N LEU A 208 1.86 -8.12 -11.59
CA LEU A 208 2.85 -7.76 -10.55
C LEU A 208 3.86 -8.90 -10.29
N PRO A 209 4.68 -9.29 -11.30
CA PRO A 209 5.52 -10.49 -11.21
C PRO A 209 6.66 -10.38 -10.17
N ARG A 210 7.01 -9.16 -9.75
CA ARG A 210 8.11 -8.87 -8.81
C ARG A 210 7.65 -8.40 -7.44
N LEU A 211 6.34 -8.44 -7.18
CA LEU A 211 5.81 -7.96 -5.92
C LEU A 211 6.30 -8.83 -4.76
N ARG A 212 6.95 -8.21 -3.79
CA ARG A 212 7.48 -8.85 -2.58
C ARG A 212 6.63 -8.56 -1.36
N SER A 213 5.97 -7.40 -1.30
CA SER A 213 5.19 -6.95 -0.15
C SER A 213 3.79 -6.50 -0.56
N LEU A 214 2.76 -7.15 -0.02
CA LEU A 214 1.36 -6.77 -0.19
C LEU A 214 0.75 -6.39 1.15
N ARG A 215 0.24 -5.16 1.25
CA ARG A 215 -0.52 -4.66 2.39
C ARG A 215 -1.94 -4.32 1.96
N ILE A 216 -2.94 -4.81 2.69
CA ILE A 216 -4.36 -4.50 2.51
C ILE A 216 -4.89 -4.01 3.85
N SER A 217 -5.40 -2.78 3.91
CA SER A 217 -5.84 -2.14 5.17
C SER A 217 -7.24 -1.51 5.05
N ASP A 218 -8.06 -1.59 6.09
CA ASP A 218 -9.38 -0.91 6.16
C ASP A 218 -10.32 -1.17 4.96
N CYS A 219 -10.21 -2.35 4.33
CA CYS A 219 -11.05 -2.74 3.19
C CYS A 219 -12.34 -3.41 3.70
N ARG A 220 -13.34 -2.59 4.06
CA ARG A 220 -14.49 -3.04 4.86
C ARG A 220 -15.50 -3.91 4.11
N LYS A 221 -15.50 -3.89 2.78
CA LYS A 221 -16.39 -4.75 1.97
C LYS A 221 -15.71 -5.97 1.36
N LEU A 222 -14.39 -6.11 1.51
CA LEU A 222 -13.66 -7.28 1.00
C LEU A 222 -14.11 -8.53 1.78
N GLU A 223 -14.86 -9.42 1.13
CA GLU A 223 -15.33 -10.67 1.72
C GLU A 223 -14.44 -11.86 1.34
N GLY A 224 -13.97 -11.89 0.09
CA GLY A 224 -13.14 -12.99 -0.45
C GLY A 224 -13.89 -14.29 -0.73
N LYS A 225 -15.23 -14.27 -0.79
CA LYS A 225 -16.05 -15.44 -1.13
C LYS A 225 -15.67 -16.02 -2.50
N GLY A 226 -15.45 -17.33 -2.54
CA GLY A 226 -15.13 -18.08 -3.76
C GLY A 226 -13.64 -18.11 -4.13
N SER A 227 -12.80 -17.30 -3.47
CA SER A 227 -11.37 -17.21 -3.77
C SER A 227 -10.51 -18.33 -3.15
N SER A 228 -11.06 -19.17 -2.27
CA SER A 228 -10.33 -20.23 -1.55
C SER A 228 -9.74 -21.33 -2.46
N LYS A 229 -10.24 -21.47 -3.69
CA LYS A 229 -9.69 -22.43 -4.67
C LYS A 229 -8.53 -21.88 -5.48
N GLU A 230 -8.45 -20.56 -5.64
CA GLU A 230 -7.48 -19.89 -6.50
C GLU A 230 -6.19 -19.56 -5.74
N ILE A 231 -5.07 -19.69 -6.45
CA ILE A 231 -3.76 -19.26 -5.95
C ILE A 231 -3.57 -17.79 -6.35
N LEU A 232 -3.19 -16.97 -5.37
CA LEU A 232 -2.79 -15.59 -5.59
C LEU A 232 -1.53 -15.58 -6.46
N GLN A 233 -1.66 -15.10 -7.71
CA GLN A 233 -0.63 -15.15 -8.76
C GLN A 233 0.48 -14.11 -8.55
N LEU A 234 1.15 -14.18 -7.39
CA LEU A 234 2.24 -13.29 -6.98
C LEU A 234 3.49 -14.14 -6.66
N PRO A 235 4.25 -14.59 -7.66
CA PRO A 235 5.25 -15.66 -7.50
C PRO A 235 6.46 -15.29 -6.62
N GLN A 236 6.66 -14.00 -6.35
CA GLN A 236 7.76 -13.48 -5.53
C GLN A 236 7.28 -12.85 -4.21
N LEU A 237 6.01 -13.04 -3.84
CA LEU A 237 5.47 -12.44 -2.62
C LEU A 237 6.15 -13.04 -1.38
N GLU A 238 6.80 -12.18 -0.60
CA GLU A 238 7.51 -12.53 0.64
C GLU A 238 6.67 -12.14 1.87
N ARG A 239 5.94 -11.01 1.81
CA ARG A 239 5.21 -10.44 2.96
C ARG A 239 3.76 -10.13 2.60
N LEU A 240 2.84 -10.66 3.40
CA LEU A 240 1.41 -10.34 3.34
C LEU A 240 0.95 -9.71 4.66
N ARG A 241 0.34 -8.51 4.58
CA ARG A 241 -0.28 -7.84 5.72
C ARG A 241 -1.73 -7.50 5.42
N ILE A 242 -2.67 -7.98 6.24
CA ILE A 242 -4.10 -7.67 6.14
C ILE A 242 -4.55 -7.05 7.46
N ILE A 243 -5.14 -5.86 7.43
CA ILE A 243 -5.39 -5.05 8.63
C ILE A 243 -6.81 -4.45 8.55
N CYS A 244 -7.60 -4.53 9.62
CA CYS A 244 -8.91 -3.87 9.73
C CYS A 244 -9.89 -4.21 8.58
N CYS A 245 -9.90 -5.45 8.08
CA CYS A 245 -10.82 -5.87 7.02
C CYS A 245 -12.04 -6.57 7.64
N ASP A 246 -13.05 -5.77 8.02
CA ASP A 246 -14.16 -6.23 8.88
C ASP A 246 -15.07 -7.29 8.26
N SER A 247 -15.22 -7.27 6.93
CA SER A 247 -16.06 -8.25 6.21
C SER A 247 -15.30 -9.45 5.66
N LEU A 248 -13.97 -9.51 5.85
CA LEU A 248 -13.14 -10.58 5.28
C LEU A 248 -13.52 -11.92 5.88
N LEU A 249 -13.92 -12.87 5.03
CA LEU A 249 -14.29 -14.22 5.42
C LEU A 249 -13.19 -15.22 5.07
N GLU A 250 -12.62 -15.10 3.87
CA GLU A 250 -11.66 -16.06 3.32
C GLU A 250 -10.49 -15.34 2.62
N ILE A 251 -9.32 -15.99 2.65
CA ILE A 251 -8.11 -15.55 1.97
C ILE A 251 -7.75 -16.62 0.92
N PRO A 252 -7.39 -16.25 -0.32
CA PRO A 252 -6.99 -17.20 -1.36
C PRO A 252 -5.73 -17.97 -0.97
N LYS A 253 -5.42 -19.04 -1.71
CA LYS A 253 -4.18 -19.78 -1.51
C LYS A 253 -2.99 -18.87 -1.80
N LEU A 254 -1.96 -18.98 -0.96
CA LEU A 254 -0.80 -18.11 -1.03
C LEU A 254 0.37 -18.74 -1.79
N PRO A 255 1.26 -17.95 -2.40
CA PRO A 255 2.41 -18.47 -3.13
C PRO A 255 3.47 -19.05 -2.18
N THR A 256 4.23 -20.03 -2.66
CA THR A 256 5.28 -20.73 -1.88
C THR A 256 6.48 -19.86 -1.51
N SER A 257 6.57 -18.66 -2.08
CA SER A 257 7.60 -17.65 -1.79
C SER A 257 7.40 -16.96 -0.44
N LEU A 258 6.20 -17.06 0.15
CA LEU A 258 5.82 -16.27 1.33
C LEU A 258 6.66 -16.60 2.56
N GLU A 259 7.18 -15.56 3.20
CA GLU A 259 8.02 -15.64 4.41
C GLU A 259 7.30 -15.10 5.65
N GLU A 260 6.44 -14.09 5.48
CA GLU A 260 5.72 -13.48 6.59
C GLU A 260 4.24 -13.25 6.28
N MET A 261 3.40 -13.58 7.26
CA MET A 261 1.96 -13.32 7.21
C MET A 261 1.49 -12.65 8.49
N ASN A 262 0.87 -11.48 8.33
CA ASN A 262 0.31 -10.72 9.44
C ASN A 262 -1.16 -10.38 9.15
N ILE A 263 -2.08 -10.80 10.02
CA ILE A 263 -3.51 -10.56 9.88
C ILE A 263 -4.04 -9.95 11.18
N PHE A 264 -4.53 -8.72 11.13
CA PHE A 264 -4.92 -7.96 12.31
C PHE A 264 -6.32 -7.38 12.17
N TRP A 265 -7.10 -7.47 13.24
CA TRP A 265 -8.43 -6.86 13.33
C TRP A 265 -9.34 -7.24 12.15
N CYS A 266 -9.42 -8.54 11.83
CA CYS A 266 -10.33 -9.10 10.83
C CYS A 266 -11.37 -9.98 11.54
N PRO A 267 -12.39 -9.39 12.20
CA PRO A 267 -13.26 -10.09 13.14
C PRO A 267 -14.11 -11.19 12.51
N ARG A 268 -14.42 -11.14 11.20
CA ARG A 268 -15.25 -12.13 10.50
C ARG A 268 -14.45 -13.22 9.79
N LEU A 269 -13.12 -13.16 9.81
CA LEU A 269 -12.27 -14.15 9.14
C LEU A 269 -12.50 -15.52 9.78
N VAL A 270 -13.01 -16.48 9.01
CA VAL A 270 -13.38 -17.81 9.55
C VAL A 270 -12.25 -18.83 9.48
N ALA A 271 -11.38 -18.70 8.47
CA ALA A 271 -10.27 -19.62 8.22
C ALA A 271 -9.07 -18.90 7.59
N LEU A 272 -7.87 -19.39 7.91
CA LEU A 272 -6.64 -19.03 7.19
C LEU A 272 -6.54 -19.80 5.86
N PRO A 273 -5.65 -19.40 4.93
CA PRO A 273 -5.46 -20.10 3.65
C PRO A 273 -5.22 -21.60 3.84
N SER A 274 -5.94 -22.43 3.09
CA SER A 274 -5.87 -23.89 3.27
C SER A 274 -4.50 -24.49 2.93
N ASN A 275 -3.67 -23.77 2.16
CA ASN A 275 -2.32 -24.19 1.81
C ASN A 275 -1.24 -23.60 2.74
N LEU A 276 -1.62 -22.92 3.84
CA LEU A 276 -0.68 -22.33 4.78
C LEU A 276 0.37 -23.33 5.28
N GLY A 277 -0.06 -24.56 5.61
CA GLY A 277 0.85 -25.62 6.05
C GLY A 277 1.87 -26.05 4.99
N ASN A 278 1.65 -25.75 3.71
CA ASN A 278 2.52 -26.12 2.58
C ASN A 278 3.44 -24.96 2.12
N LEU A 279 3.68 -23.95 2.97
CA LEU A 279 4.54 -22.81 2.62
C LEU A 279 5.95 -22.99 3.25
N PRO A 280 6.93 -23.56 2.52
CA PRO A 280 8.20 -23.99 3.11
C PRO A 280 9.07 -22.83 3.60
N LYS A 281 8.93 -21.64 3.01
CA LYS A 281 9.68 -20.44 3.38
C LYS A 281 9.04 -19.63 4.51
N LEU A 282 7.86 -20.01 4.99
CA LEU A 282 7.12 -19.20 5.96
C LEU A 282 7.84 -19.22 7.32
N ARG A 283 8.33 -18.05 7.74
CA ARG A 283 9.10 -17.84 8.98
C ARG A 283 8.26 -17.24 10.09
N LYS A 284 7.23 -16.47 9.73
CA LYS A 284 6.44 -15.71 10.71
C LYS A 284 4.96 -15.72 10.40
N ILE A 285 4.17 -16.08 11.42
CA ILE A 285 2.72 -15.98 11.42
C ILE A 285 2.31 -15.11 12.61
N SER A 286 1.61 -14.01 12.34
CA SER A 286 1.00 -13.17 13.37
C SER A 286 -0.47 -12.95 13.06
N VAL A 287 -1.36 -13.43 13.94
CA VAL A 287 -2.80 -13.24 13.82
C VAL A 287 -3.32 -12.59 15.09
N SER A 288 -3.94 -11.42 14.99
CA SER A 288 -4.52 -10.73 16.14
C SER A 288 -5.95 -10.26 15.90
N SER A 289 -6.79 -10.38 16.93
CA SER A 289 -8.15 -9.84 16.96
C SER A 289 -9.03 -10.36 15.81
N CYS A 290 -8.82 -11.62 15.40
CA CYS A 290 -9.63 -12.33 14.41
C CYS A 290 -10.63 -13.25 15.13
N ARG A 291 -11.72 -12.67 15.64
CA ARG A 291 -12.65 -13.37 16.55
C ARG A 291 -13.43 -14.50 15.90
N GLY A 292 -13.67 -14.43 14.60
CA GLY A 292 -14.36 -15.45 13.82
C GLY A 292 -13.50 -16.69 13.53
N LEU A 293 -12.19 -16.61 13.73
CA LEU A 293 -11.25 -17.67 13.35
C LEU A 293 -11.39 -18.84 14.32
N GLN A 294 -11.82 -20.00 13.80
CA GLN A 294 -12.16 -21.18 14.61
C GLN A 294 -11.00 -22.17 14.76
N ALA A 295 -10.09 -22.22 13.79
CA ALA A 295 -8.98 -23.17 13.82
C ALA A 295 -7.80 -22.66 12.97
N LEU A 296 -6.62 -23.19 13.24
CA LEU A 296 -5.50 -23.14 12.30
C LEU A 296 -5.66 -24.29 11.28
N PRO A 297 -5.13 -24.14 10.05
CA PRO A 297 -5.23 -25.17 9.03
C PRO A 297 -4.39 -26.41 9.37
N ASP A 298 -4.82 -27.58 8.90
CA ASP A 298 -4.07 -28.83 9.04
C ASP A 298 -2.78 -28.86 8.19
N GLY A 299 -1.96 -29.89 8.39
CA GLY A 299 -0.75 -30.11 7.57
C GLY A 299 0.39 -29.11 7.81
N MET A 300 0.42 -28.49 9.00
CA MET A 300 1.46 -27.51 9.39
C MET A 300 2.80 -28.16 9.80
N ASP A 301 2.94 -29.47 9.71
CA ASP A 301 4.19 -30.22 9.94
C ASP A 301 5.29 -29.85 8.93
N ARG A 302 4.91 -29.34 7.75
CA ARG A 302 5.83 -28.95 6.67
C ARG A 302 6.38 -27.53 6.80
N LEU A 303 5.98 -26.79 7.84
CA LEU A 303 6.50 -25.45 8.14
C LEU A 303 7.91 -25.51 8.75
N THR A 304 8.87 -25.97 7.96
CA THR A 304 10.25 -26.22 8.40
C THR A 304 11.02 -24.96 8.77
N SER A 305 10.64 -23.82 8.21
CA SER A 305 11.30 -22.52 8.44
C SER A 305 10.56 -21.62 9.44
N LEU A 306 9.45 -22.09 10.03
CA LEU A 306 8.69 -21.26 10.98
C LEU A 306 9.51 -20.99 12.24
N GLU A 307 9.68 -19.71 12.55
CA GLU A 307 10.46 -19.21 13.69
C GLU A 307 9.59 -18.50 14.71
N VAL A 308 8.53 -17.80 14.26
CA VAL A 308 7.69 -16.94 15.08
C VAL A 308 6.20 -17.24 14.86
N LEU A 309 5.50 -17.56 15.96
CA LEU A 309 4.05 -17.72 15.97
C LEU A 309 3.42 -16.80 17.02
N VAL A 310 2.57 -15.88 16.59
CA VAL A 310 1.82 -14.98 17.48
C VAL A 310 0.33 -15.12 17.20
N LEU A 311 -0.43 -15.51 18.22
CA LEU A 311 -1.89 -15.57 18.21
C LEU A 311 -2.41 -14.71 19.36
N SER A 312 -3.16 -13.66 19.03
CA SER A 312 -3.71 -12.76 20.04
C SER A 312 -5.21 -12.52 19.82
N LYS A 313 -6.03 -12.57 20.87
CA LYS A 313 -7.47 -12.25 20.81
C LYS A 313 -8.21 -13.03 19.71
N CYS A 314 -7.89 -14.31 19.57
CA CYS A 314 -8.50 -15.26 18.64
C CYS A 314 -9.16 -16.40 19.44
N PRO A 315 -10.26 -16.14 20.17
CA PRO A 315 -10.81 -17.08 21.14
C PRO A 315 -11.46 -18.32 20.51
N GLY A 316 -11.74 -18.31 19.22
CA GLY A 316 -12.27 -19.47 18.51
C GLY A 316 -11.23 -20.59 18.32
N ILE A 317 -9.93 -20.27 18.33
CA ILE A 317 -8.86 -21.26 18.18
C ILE A 317 -8.67 -22.00 19.51
N LYS A 318 -9.11 -23.25 19.55
CA LYS A 318 -9.09 -24.07 20.78
C LYS A 318 -7.80 -24.86 20.95
N GLU A 319 -7.28 -25.39 19.86
CA GLU A 319 -6.15 -26.31 19.86
C GLU A 319 -5.20 -26.05 18.69
N PHE A 320 -3.96 -26.56 18.81
CA PHE A 320 -3.03 -26.55 17.69
C PHE A 320 -3.24 -27.80 16.82
N PRO A 321 -3.16 -27.69 15.48
CA PRO A 321 -3.25 -28.85 14.61
C PRO A 321 -2.05 -29.78 14.88
N GLN A 322 -2.28 -31.09 14.75
CA GLN A 322 -1.28 -32.11 15.12
C GLN A 322 0.08 -31.87 14.45
N GLY A 323 0.09 -31.42 13.20
CA GLY A 323 1.32 -31.11 12.48
C GLY A 323 2.13 -29.96 13.09
N LEU A 324 1.46 -28.92 13.63
CA LEU A 324 2.14 -27.79 14.26
C LEU A 324 2.80 -28.18 15.59
N LEU A 325 2.26 -29.16 16.31
CA LEU A 325 2.82 -29.63 17.60
C LEU A 325 4.26 -30.12 17.47
N GLN A 326 4.60 -30.77 16.35
CA GLN A 326 5.98 -31.23 16.06
C GLN A 326 6.93 -30.06 15.79
N ARG A 327 6.40 -28.89 15.43
CA ARG A 327 7.17 -27.68 15.10
C ARG A 327 7.30 -26.72 16.28
N LEU A 328 6.43 -26.80 17.28
CA LEU A 328 6.51 -25.93 18.47
C LEU A 328 7.90 -25.91 19.13
N PRO A 329 8.57 -27.06 19.38
CA PRO A 329 9.85 -27.04 20.10
C PRO A 329 10.99 -26.36 19.36
N VAL A 330 10.88 -26.18 18.04
CA VAL A 330 11.91 -25.54 17.20
C VAL A 330 11.59 -24.08 16.88
N LEU A 331 10.48 -23.55 17.37
CA LEU A 331 10.17 -22.13 17.29
C LEU A 331 11.19 -21.33 18.11
N LYS A 332 11.53 -20.14 17.63
CA LYS A 332 12.33 -19.16 18.37
C LYS A 332 11.45 -18.34 19.31
N SER A 333 10.24 -17.99 18.85
CA SER A 333 9.33 -17.10 19.56
C SER A 333 7.87 -17.55 19.46
N ILE A 334 7.16 -17.56 20.59
CA ILE A 334 5.73 -17.84 20.66
C ILE A 334 5.00 -16.80 21.52
N GLY A 335 3.89 -16.25 21.00
CA GLY A 335 3.02 -15.34 21.72
C GLY A 335 1.57 -15.83 21.69
N ILE A 336 0.96 -16.07 22.85
CA ILE A 336 -0.45 -16.47 22.96
C ILE A 336 -1.14 -15.61 24.01
N ASP A 337 -2.00 -14.69 23.59
CA ASP A 337 -2.67 -13.71 24.46
C ASP A 337 -4.16 -13.61 24.13
N GLY A 338 -5.07 -13.60 25.11
CA GLY A 338 -6.52 -13.56 24.83
C GLY A 338 -7.04 -14.71 23.95
N CYS A 339 -6.41 -15.90 24.06
CA CYS A 339 -6.84 -17.16 23.43
C CYS A 339 -6.98 -18.21 24.53
N PRO A 340 -8.14 -18.27 25.23
CA PRO A 340 -8.24 -18.89 26.56
C PRO A 340 -7.93 -20.40 26.56
N ASP A 341 -8.46 -21.15 25.59
CA ASP A 341 -8.22 -22.60 25.47
C ASP A 341 -6.74 -22.90 25.16
N LEU A 342 -6.16 -22.22 24.16
CA LEU A 342 -4.73 -22.36 23.87
C LEU A 342 -3.84 -21.96 25.05
N GLN A 343 -4.14 -20.85 25.72
CA GLN A 343 -3.40 -20.42 26.92
C GLN A 343 -3.47 -21.50 28.01
N ARG A 344 -4.64 -22.13 28.23
CA ARG A 344 -4.80 -23.24 29.17
C ARG A 344 -3.93 -24.45 28.76
N HIS A 345 -3.89 -24.79 27.48
CA HIS A 345 -3.10 -25.92 27.00
C HIS A 345 -1.59 -25.66 27.03
N CYS A 346 -1.13 -24.42 26.90
CA CYS A 346 0.30 -24.07 26.87
C CYS A 346 0.90 -23.73 28.23
N ARG A 347 0.08 -23.45 29.25
CA ARG A 347 0.55 -23.16 30.63
C ARG A 347 0.83 -24.44 31.42
N GLU A 348 1.44 -24.29 32.59
CA GLU A 348 1.74 -25.39 33.51
C GLU A 348 0.52 -26.31 33.74
N GLY A 349 0.75 -27.62 33.64
CA GLY A 349 -0.32 -28.63 33.70
C GLY A 349 -1.13 -28.81 32.41
N GLY A 350 -0.90 -27.97 31.39
CA GLY A 350 -1.50 -28.08 30.07
C GLY A 350 -0.80 -29.07 29.14
N GLN A 351 -1.55 -29.62 28.17
CA GLN A 351 -1.08 -30.65 27.24
C GLN A 351 0.10 -30.24 26.34
N TYR A 352 0.29 -28.94 26.10
CA TYR A 352 1.38 -28.40 25.28
C TYR A 352 2.51 -27.79 26.10
N PHE A 353 2.40 -27.80 27.43
CA PHE A 353 3.36 -27.14 28.32
C PHE A 353 4.81 -27.58 28.04
N GLY A 354 5.06 -28.90 27.94
CA GLY A 354 6.39 -29.42 27.65
C GLY A 354 6.94 -28.94 26.31
N LEU A 355 6.09 -28.89 25.27
CA LEU A 355 6.49 -28.45 23.92
C LEU A 355 6.81 -26.96 23.86
N VAL A 356 6.05 -26.16 24.62
CA VAL A 356 6.20 -24.69 24.67
C VAL A 356 7.30 -24.27 25.64
N SER A 357 7.59 -25.09 26.64
CA SER A 357 8.56 -24.77 27.69
C SER A 357 9.98 -24.57 27.14
N SER A 358 10.35 -25.29 26.07
CA SER A 358 11.66 -25.25 25.42
C SER A 358 11.85 -24.05 24.48
N ILE A 359 10.80 -23.29 24.20
CA ILE A 359 10.86 -22.15 23.28
C ILE A 359 11.59 -20.98 23.98
N PRO A 360 12.64 -20.38 23.36
CA PRO A 360 13.44 -19.33 23.99
C PRO A 360 12.64 -18.08 24.38
N GLU A 361 11.85 -17.55 23.44
CA GLU A 361 11.02 -16.38 23.67
C GLU A 361 9.56 -16.79 23.74
N LYS A 362 8.96 -16.79 24.93
CA LYS A 362 7.54 -17.12 25.10
C LYS A 362 6.80 -16.05 25.89
N ASN A 363 5.68 -15.58 25.35
CA ASN A 363 4.76 -14.70 26.07
C ASN A 363 3.35 -15.28 26.09
N ILE A 364 2.92 -15.75 27.26
CA ILE A 364 1.60 -16.34 27.49
C ILE A 364 1.05 -15.75 28.80
N PRO A 365 0.59 -14.48 28.79
CA PRO A 365 0.20 -13.76 30.01
C PRO A 365 -0.97 -14.46 30.72
N THR A 366 -1.10 -14.29 32.04
CA THR A 366 -2.22 -14.80 32.86
C THR A 366 -3.41 -13.84 32.85
N ALA A 367 -4.63 -14.35 33.10
CA ALA A 367 -5.86 -13.55 33.16
C ALA A 367 -5.80 -12.43 34.23
N GLU A 368 -4.96 -12.59 35.27
CA GLU A 368 -4.76 -11.59 36.32
C GLU A 368 -3.93 -10.37 35.86
N LEU A 369 -3.07 -10.54 34.85
CA LEU A 369 -2.28 -9.46 34.23
C LEU A 369 -3.07 -8.69 33.16
N GLU A 370 -4.13 -9.31 32.61
CA GLU A 370 -5.00 -8.71 31.58
C GLU A 370 -5.86 -7.55 32.13
N THR A 371 -6.16 -7.54 33.43
CA THR A 371 -7.04 -6.53 34.07
C THR A 371 -6.30 -5.36 34.71
N LYS A 372 -4.98 -5.46 34.94
CA LYS A 372 -4.24 -4.48 35.75
C LYS A 372 -3.17 -3.65 35.01
N ASN A 373 -2.74 -4.02 33.80
CA ASN A 373 -1.55 -3.40 33.22
C ASN A 373 -1.76 -2.76 31.81
N PRO A 374 -1.59 -1.43 31.66
CA PRO A 374 -1.46 -0.76 30.36
C PRO A 374 -0.30 -1.28 29.49
N GLU A 375 0.63 -2.05 30.05
CA GLU A 375 1.76 -2.65 29.33
C GLU A 375 1.36 -3.87 28.45
N THR A 376 0.22 -4.52 28.67
CA THR A 376 -0.30 -5.54 27.74
C THR A 376 -0.76 -4.91 26.41
N ARG A 377 -1.16 -3.64 26.46
CA ARG A 377 -1.31 -2.76 25.27
C ARG A 377 0.02 -2.53 24.55
N ASN A 378 1.14 -2.61 25.29
CA ASN A 378 2.49 -2.56 24.77
C ASN A 378 2.86 -3.85 24.05
N PHE A 379 2.36 -5.04 24.43
CA PHE A 379 2.60 -6.29 23.68
C PHE A 379 1.97 -6.26 22.28
N ILE A 380 0.77 -5.69 22.12
CA ILE A 380 0.22 -5.42 20.78
C ILE A 380 1.06 -4.36 20.05
N LYS A 381 1.60 -3.34 20.75
CA LYS A 381 2.61 -2.43 20.16
C LYS A 381 3.92 -3.14 19.83
N THR A 382 4.32 -4.20 20.54
CA THR A 382 5.52 -5.01 20.32
C THR A 382 5.30 -5.95 19.14
N CYS A 383 4.12 -6.57 19.01
CA CYS A 383 3.71 -7.30 17.81
C CYS A 383 3.57 -6.37 16.60
N LEU A 384 3.10 -5.12 16.80
CA LEU A 384 3.11 -4.06 15.79
C LEU A 384 4.53 -3.53 15.51
N HIS A 385 5.44 -3.54 16.48
CA HIS A 385 6.85 -3.17 16.32
C HIS A 385 7.57 -4.23 15.48
N PHE A 386 7.31 -5.50 15.74
CA PHE A 386 7.71 -6.61 14.88
C PHE A 386 6.99 -6.61 13.53
N ALA A 387 5.82 -5.98 13.38
CA ALA A 387 5.12 -5.81 12.09
C ALA A 387 5.42 -4.46 11.39
N LYS A 388 6.31 -3.63 11.95
CA LYS A 388 6.72 -2.31 11.41
C LYS A 388 8.13 -2.28 10.82
N LEU A 389 8.88 -3.37 10.91
CA LEU A 389 10.08 -3.59 10.10
C LEU A 389 9.69 -4.26 8.77
#